data_AF-A0A8K0CYL4-F1
#
_entry.id   AF-A0A8K0CYL4-F1
#
_cell.length_a   1.000
_cell.length_b   1.000
_cell.length_c   1.000
_cell.angle_alpha   90.00
_cell.angle_beta   90.00
_cell.angle_gamma   90.00
#
_symmetry.space_group_name_H-M   'P 1'
#
loop_
_entity.id
_entity.type
_entity.pdbx_description
1 polymer ?
#
loop_
_entity_poly.entity_id
_entity_poly.type
_entity_poly.pdbx_seq_one_letter_code
_entity_poly.pdbx_strand_id
1 'polypeptide(L)'
;MDVRTYQGASAERDHFMVVAKTDKPVEEQIYEEENIDARWGKSKEVVNKAAEKVLGKEEKKNKNEWYNDICKSELKKKVEARLRWIRTKKREHKKEYERRRRDCKKTVSMDSKTSRRN
;
A
#
# COMPACT_ATOMS: atom_id res chain seq x y z
N MET A 1 30.29 -4.69 53.96
CA MET A 1 28.95 -4.72 53.33
C MET A 1 27.97 -4.32 54.41
N ASP A 2 27.41 -3.12 54.28
CA ASP A 2 26.58 -2.53 55.33
C ASP A 2 25.19 -2.28 54.72
N VAL A 3 24.28 -3.24 54.90
CA VAL A 3 22.94 -3.22 54.32
C VAL A 3 21.98 -2.78 55.42
N ARG A 4 21.46 -1.55 55.32
CA ARG A 4 20.41 -1.05 56.21
C ARG A 4 19.09 -1.07 55.45
N THR A 5 18.13 -1.87 55.92
CA THR A 5 16.76 -1.86 55.44
C THR A 5 15.93 -0.92 56.30
N TYR A 6 15.24 0.03 55.67
CA TYR A 6 14.37 0.99 56.34
C TYR A 6 12.92 0.53 56.19
N GLN A 7 12.26 0.18 57.29
CA GLN A 7 10.82 -0.15 57.27
C GLN A 7 10.00 1.15 57.29
N GLY A 8 9.53 1.58 56.12
CA GLY A 8 8.38 2.47 56.02
C GLY A 8 7.11 1.65 55.93
N ALA A 9 6.19 1.81 56.90
CA ALA A 9 4.90 1.13 56.90
C ALA A 9 3.99 1.70 55.79
N SER A 10 3.70 0.90 54.76
CA SER A 10 2.59 1.13 53.83
C SER A 10 1.84 -0.20 53.66
N ALA A 11 0.56 -0.20 54.02
CA ALA A 11 -0.21 -1.39 54.36
C ALA A 11 -0.71 -2.24 53.17
N GLU A 12 -0.24 -2.04 51.94
CA GLU A 12 -0.84 -2.73 50.78
C GLU A 12 0.10 -3.39 49.78
N ARG A 13 1.43 -3.28 49.86
CA ARG A 13 2.33 -4.04 48.95
C ARG A 13 3.66 -4.37 49.63
N ASP A 14 3.93 -5.66 49.82
CA ASP A 14 5.28 -6.17 50.10
C ASP A 14 6.16 -5.99 48.85
N HIS A 15 6.58 -4.75 48.59
CA HIS A 15 7.52 -4.42 47.54
C HIS A 15 8.79 -3.85 48.18
N PHE A 16 9.80 -4.71 48.38
CA PHE A 16 11.12 -4.25 48.78
C PHE A 16 11.80 -3.60 47.57
N MET A 17 12.02 -2.28 47.60
CA MET A 17 12.93 -1.65 46.65
C MET A 17 14.37 -2.05 46.98
N VAL A 18 14.97 -2.87 46.13
CA VAL A 18 16.41 -3.12 46.14
C VAL A 18 17.07 -2.06 45.25
N VAL A 19 17.71 -1.07 45.87
CA VAL A 19 18.51 -0.07 45.14
C VAL A 19 19.96 -0.54 45.12
N ALA A 20 20.42 -1.06 43.98
CA ALA A 20 21.84 -1.29 43.74
C ALA A 20 22.45 0.01 43.20
N LYS A 21 23.50 0.53 43.86
CA LYS A 21 24.31 1.61 43.29
C LYS A 21 25.23 1.02 42.23
N THR A 22 24.99 1.33 40.96
CA THR A 22 25.89 1.01 39.86
C THR A 22 26.65 2.25 39.43
N ASP A 23 27.98 2.20 39.46
CA ASP A 23 28.88 3.34 39.11
C ASP A 23 28.95 3.65 37.61
N LYS A 24 28.07 3.04 36.79
CA LYS A 24 28.02 3.28 35.35
C LYS A 24 26.67 3.90 35.00
N PRO A 25 26.64 5.03 34.27
CA PRO A 25 25.38 5.54 33.73
C PRO A 25 24.78 4.44 32.84
N VAL A 26 23.50 4.14 33.08
CA VAL A 26 22.71 3.32 32.17
C VAL A 26 22.65 4.11 30.87
N GLU A 27 23.37 3.66 29.85
CA GLU A 27 23.25 4.21 28.50
C GLU A 27 21.81 3.97 28.05
N GLU A 28 21.03 5.04 28.08
CA GLU A 28 19.67 5.06 27.60
C GLU A 28 19.74 4.86 26.08
N GLN A 29 19.48 3.64 25.62
CA GLN A 29 19.35 3.37 24.20
C GLN A 29 18.13 4.12 23.69
N ILE A 30 18.38 5.26 23.02
CA ILE A 30 17.36 5.99 22.30
C ILE A 30 16.90 5.09 21.16
N TYR A 31 15.80 4.37 21.35
CA TYR A 31 15.11 3.72 20.25
C TYR A 31 14.56 4.83 19.36
N GLU A 32 15.22 5.09 18.23
CA GLU A 32 14.55 5.79 17.14
C GLU A 32 13.31 4.98 16.80
N GLU A 33 12.12 5.55 17.05
CA GLU A 33 10.85 4.98 16.60
C GLU A 33 10.83 5.03 15.07
N GLU A 34 11.52 4.09 14.43
CA GLU A 34 11.40 3.91 12.99
C GLU A 34 9.95 3.64 12.68
N ASN A 35 9.37 4.51 11.85
CA ASN A 35 8.02 4.35 11.36
C ASN A 35 7.84 2.93 10.80
N ILE A 36 6.75 2.25 11.19
CA ILE A 36 6.45 0.87 10.79
C ILE A 36 6.56 0.69 9.27
N ASP A 37 6.16 1.67 8.47
CA ASP A 37 6.28 1.65 7.02
C ASP A 37 7.73 1.65 6.54
N ALA A 38 8.61 2.40 7.21
CA ALA A 38 10.03 2.40 6.92
C ALA A 38 10.66 1.03 7.21
N ARG A 39 10.27 0.41 8.33
CA ARG A 39 10.73 -0.94 8.70
C ARG A 39 10.28 -2.00 7.68
N TRP A 40 9.00 -1.98 7.30
CA TRP A 40 8.48 -2.84 6.25
C TRP A 40 9.15 -2.60 4.89
N GLY A 41 9.46 -1.33 4.59
CA GLY A 41 10.20 -0.94 3.39
C GLY A 41 11.57 -1.62 3.32
N LYS A 42 12.35 -1.54 4.41
CA LYS A 42 13.67 -2.19 4.51
C LYS A 42 13.58 -3.71 4.36
N SER A 43 12.67 -4.36 5.08
CA SER A 43 12.50 -5.81 4.98
C SER A 43 12.13 -6.25 3.57
N LYS A 44 11.21 -5.52 2.92
CA LYS A 44 10.80 -5.77 1.53
C LYS A 44 11.98 -5.61 0.57
N GLU A 45 12.82 -4.61 0.76
CA GLU A 45 13.98 -4.37 -0.10
C GLU A 45 15.00 -5.50 0.00
N VAL A 46 15.34 -5.95 1.22
CA VAL A 46 16.30 -7.04 1.43
C VAL A 46 15.81 -8.34 0.78
N VAL A 47 14.54 -8.70 0.99
CA VAL A 47 13.95 -9.91 0.39
C VAL A 47 13.96 -9.81 -1.14
N ASN A 48 13.57 -8.66 -1.70
CA ASN A 48 13.55 -8.49 -3.15
C ASN A 48 14.95 -8.53 -3.76
N LYS A 49 15.96 -7.93 -3.12
CA LYS A 49 17.35 -7.98 -3.60
C LYS A 49 17.91 -9.41 -3.58
N ALA A 50 17.63 -10.16 -2.52
CA ALA A 50 18.04 -11.56 -2.43
C ALA A 50 17.34 -12.41 -3.50
N ALA A 51 16.02 -12.23 -3.66
CA ALA A 51 15.25 -12.92 -4.69
C ALA A 51 15.73 -12.57 -6.10
N GLU A 52 15.97 -11.29 -6.40
CA GLU A 52 16.47 -10.83 -7.71
C GLU A 52 17.84 -11.43 -8.02
N LYS A 53 18.74 -11.52 -7.04
CA LYS A 53 20.07 -12.11 -7.22
C LYS A 53 20.00 -13.60 -7.55
N VAL A 54 19.10 -14.35 -6.92
CA VAL A 54 19.01 -15.82 -7.04
C VAL A 54 18.12 -16.24 -8.22
N LEU A 55 16.99 -15.57 -8.41
CA LEU A 55 15.93 -15.96 -9.35
C LEU A 55 15.87 -15.04 -10.59
N GLY A 56 16.53 -13.88 -10.57
CA GLY A 56 16.42 -12.86 -11.63
C GLY A 56 15.10 -12.08 -11.56
N LYS A 57 14.80 -11.32 -12.63
CA LYS A 57 13.51 -10.63 -12.82
C LYS A 57 12.70 -11.35 -13.88
N GLU A 58 11.50 -11.79 -13.53
CA GLU A 58 10.49 -12.19 -14.51
C GLU A 58 9.56 -10.99 -14.79
N GLU A 59 9.36 -10.68 -16.06
CA GLU A 59 8.35 -9.70 -16.45
C GLU A 59 6.97 -10.23 -16.10
N LYS A 60 6.14 -9.38 -15.47
CA LYS A 60 4.75 -9.74 -15.22
C LYS A 60 4.06 -10.01 -16.55
N LYS A 61 3.65 -11.26 -16.77
CA LYS A 61 2.78 -11.61 -17.89
C LYS A 61 1.50 -10.80 -17.80
N ASN A 62 1.10 -10.22 -18.93
CA ASN A 62 -0.09 -9.38 -18.99
C ASN A 62 -1.33 -10.29 -18.92
N LYS A 63 -1.89 -10.46 -17.72
CA LYS A 63 -2.98 -11.41 -17.45
C LYS A 63 -4.28 -11.09 -18.23
N ASN A 64 -4.39 -9.89 -18.79
CA ASN A 64 -5.53 -9.43 -19.58
C ASN A 64 -5.13 -9.14 -21.02
N GLU A 65 -4.66 -10.14 -21.76
CA GLU A 65 -4.30 -10.03 -23.17
C GLU A 65 -5.42 -9.43 -24.04
N TRP A 66 -6.66 -9.72 -23.66
CA TRP A 66 -7.86 -9.18 -24.33
C TRP A 66 -8.16 -7.72 -24.00
N TYR A 67 -7.68 -7.21 -22.87
CA TYR A 67 -7.86 -5.81 -22.46
C TYR A 67 -6.67 -4.98 -22.94
N ASN A 68 -6.61 -4.82 -24.25
CA ASN A 68 -5.55 -4.14 -24.98
C ASN A 68 -5.63 -2.60 -24.89
N ASP A 69 -4.68 -1.92 -25.53
CA ASP A 69 -4.62 -0.45 -25.52
C ASP A 69 -5.80 0.21 -26.25
N ILE A 70 -6.47 -0.50 -27.16
CA ILE A 70 -7.70 -0.03 -27.80
C ILE A 70 -8.80 0.11 -26.74
N CYS A 71 -9.02 -0.92 -25.92
CA CYS A 71 -9.98 -0.89 -24.81
C CYS A 71 -9.68 0.26 -23.82
N LYS A 72 -8.40 0.46 -23.46
CA LYS A 72 -7.98 1.56 -22.58
C LYS A 72 -8.26 2.93 -23.20
N SER A 73 -7.95 3.10 -24.50
CA SER A 73 -8.16 4.37 -25.20
C SER A 73 -9.64 4.75 -25.30
N GLU A 74 -10.52 3.78 -25.60
CA GLU A 74 -11.96 4.00 -25.64
C GLU A 74 -12.56 4.27 -24.27
N LEU A 75 -12.04 3.60 -23.23
CA LEU A 75 -12.43 3.89 -21.86
C LEU A 75 -12.07 5.33 -21.48
N LYS A 76 -10.86 5.79 -21.83
CA LYS A 76 -10.40 7.17 -21.60
C LYS A 76 -11.29 8.19 -22.29
N LYS A 77 -11.60 7.99 -23.58
CA LYS A 77 -12.52 8.84 -24.36
C LYS A 77 -13.91 8.93 -23.70
N LYS A 78 -14.44 7.82 -23.19
CA LYS A 78 -15.72 7.79 -22.46
C LYS A 78 -15.65 8.60 -21.16
N VAL A 79 -14.56 8.50 -20.40
CA VAL A 79 -14.36 9.26 -19.17
C VAL A 79 -14.28 10.76 -19.46
N GLU A 80 -13.50 11.16 -20.46
CA GLU A 80 -13.36 12.56 -20.87
C GLU A 80 -14.70 13.16 -21.33
N ALA A 81 -15.49 12.43 -22.13
CA ALA A 81 -16.82 12.85 -22.55
C ALA A 81 -17.78 12.99 -21.35
N ARG A 82 -17.70 12.08 -20.36
CA ARG A 82 -18.48 12.15 -19.12
C ARG A 82 -18.13 13.40 -18.32
N LEU A 83 -16.84 13.66 -18.10
CA LEU A 83 -16.38 14.85 -17.38
C LEU A 83 -16.81 16.13 -18.08
N ARG A 84 -16.69 16.18 -19.41
CA ARG A 84 -17.15 17.31 -20.23
C ARG A 84 -18.64 17.56 -20.05
N TRP A 85 -19.46 16.51 -20.08
CA TRP A 85 -20.90 16.64 -19.85
C TRP A 85 -21.22 17.07 -18.42
N ILE A 86 -20.56 16.53 -17.39
CA ILE A 86 -20.78 16.94 -16.00
C ILE A 86 -20.46 18.43 -15.80
N ARG A 87 -19.35 18.91 -16.39
CA ARG A 87 -18.91 20.31 -16.27
C ARG A 87 -19.87 21.28 -16.97
N THR A 88 -20.33 20.94 -18.17
CA THR A 88 -21.07 21.87 -19.04
C THR A 88 -22.59 21.70 -18.96
N LYS A 89 -23.07 20.50 -18.61
CA LYS A 89 -24.47 20.06 -18.60
C LYS A 89 -25.25 20.26 -19.91
N LYS A 90 -24.57 20.52 -21.04
CA LYS A 90 -25.23 20.69 -22.35
C LYS A 90 -25.74 19.36 -22.93
N ARG A 91 -26.85 19.43 -23.67
CA ARG A 91 -27.47 18.27 -24.35
C ARG A 91 -26.54 17.62 -25.40
N GLU A 92 -25.74 18.40 -26.09
CA GLU A 92 -24.78 17.89 -27.08
C GLU A 92 -23.69 17.04 -26.43
N HIS A 93 -23.13 17.49 -25.30
CA HIS A 93 -22.14 16.73 -24.56
C HIS A 93 -22.73 15.46 -23.94
N LYS A 94 -24.01 15.47 -23.56
CA LYS A 94 -24.74 14.24 -23.18
C LYS A 94 -24.80 13.24 -24.34
N LYS A 95 -25.20 13.69 -25.54
CA LYS A 95 -25.24 12.84 -26.76
C LYS A 95 -23.87 12.25 -27.08
N GLU A 96 -22.81 13.06 -26.98
CA GLU A 96 -21.44 12.58 -27.21
C GLU A 96 -21.03 11.52 -26.19
N TYR A 97 -21.32 11.73 -24.90
CA TYR A 97 -21.08 10.72 -23.87
C TYR A 97 -21.84 9.42 -24.14
N GLU A 98 -23.12 9.49 -24.52
CA GLU A 98 -23.93 8.31 -24.84
C GLU A 98 -23.40 7.53 -26.06
N ARG A 99 -22.89 8.25 -27.07
CA ARG A 99 -22.19 7.66 -28.21
C ARG A 99 -20.94 6.91 -27.74
N ARG A 100 -20.02 7.59 -27.05
CA ARG A 100 -18.78 6.99 -26.51
C ARG A 100 -19.03 5.82 -25.56
N ARG A 101 -20.11 5.88 -24.78
CA ARG A 101 -20.51 4.79 -23.89
C ARG A 101 -20.88 3.53 -24.67
N ARG A 102 -21.61 3.67 -25.79
CA ARG A 102 -21.95 2.54 -26.68
C ARG A 102 -20.72 1.99 -27.38
N ASP A 103 -19.87 2.87 -27.93
CA ASP A 103 -18.65 2.48 -28.64
C ASP A 103 -17.69 1.72 -27.73
N CYS A 104 -17.42 2.25 -26.53
CA CYS A 104 -16.60 1.58 -25.52
C CYS A 104 -17.18 0.23 -25.08
N LYS A 105 -18.52 0.10 -24.94
CA LYS A 105 -19.14 -1.20 -24.64
C LYS A 105 -18.95 -2.19 -25.78
N LYS A 106 -19.07 -1.74 -27.03
CA LYS A 106 -18.91 -2.57 -28.22
C LYS A 106 -17.47 -3.09 -28.34
N THR A 107 -16.46 -2.23 -28.21
CA THR A 107 -15.04 -2.61 -28.30
C THR A 107 -14.65 -3.60 -27.21
N VAL A 108 -14.93 -3.28 -25.94
CA VAL A 108 -14.64 -4.17 -24.80
C VAL A 108 -15.39 -5.51 -24.95
N SER A 109 -16.63 -5.49 -25.42
CA SER A 109 -17.39 -6.73 -25.62
C SER A 109 -16.84 -7.56 -26.79
N MET A 110 -16.40 -6.95 -27.89
CA MET A 110 -15.80 -7.67 -29.02
C MET A 110 -14.49 -8.32 -28.60
N ASP A 111 -13.58 -7.57 -27.98
CA ASP A 111 -12.26 -8.09 -27.59
C ASP A 111 -12.37 -9.19 -26.53
N SER A 112 -13.28 -9.02 -25.56
CA SER A 112 -13.56 -10.08 -24.57
C SER A 112 -14.12 -11.36 -25.21
N LYS A 113 -14.87 -11.27 -26.33
CA LYS A 113 -15.40 -12.44 -27.04
C LYS A 113 -14.33 -13.09 -27.92
N THR A 114 -13.47 -12.29 -28.55
CA THR A 114 -12.34 -12.79 -29.36
C THR A 114 -11.38 -13.59 -28.49
N SER A 115 -11.05 -13.09 -27.29
CA SER A 115 -10.18 -13.82 -26.36
C SER A 115 -10.80 -15.06 -25.73
N ARG A 116 -12.13 -15.22 -25.73
CA ARG A 116 -12.78 -16.46 -25.28
C ARG A 116 -12.79 -17.56 -26.34
N ARG A 117 -12.52 -17.22 -27.61
CA ARG A 117 -12.50 -18.16 -28.73
C ARG A 117 -11.11 -18.71 -29.02
N ASN A 118 -10.07 -17.95 -28.67
CA ASN A 118 -8.68 -18.41 -28.67
C ASN A 118 -8.39 -19.12 -27.36
#